data_AF-A0A2E8KN88-F1
#
_entry.id   AF-A0A2E8KN88-F1
#
_cell.length_a   1.000
_cell.length_b   1.000
_cell.length_c   1.000
_cell.angle_alpha   90.00
_cell.angle_beta   90.00
_cell.angle_gamma   90.00
#
_symmetry.space_group_name_H-M   'P 1'
#
loop_
_entity.id
_entity.type
_entity.pdbx_description
1 polymer ?
#
loop_
_entity_poly.entity_id
_entity_poly.type
_entity_poly.pdbx_seq_one_letter_code
_entity_poly.pdbx_strand_id
1 'polypeptide(L)'
;MKQFCCLAFIAHWITFGCLFCLLNFCFLESITASAAERTDQTLLDVFPPSVATVSKDTQGRTSISLDYTPSTSLWAEGLDEKQVFHAQIQHDQDENNSFTLRVGKGGQIYSLRGPFGESVPPSCTGKGPSRSPWNDEVWQFVTVCSRYNGTKALKRSGTVPESALEALTALPYRSTFFIHNSGAYIPDSQSIKNLYCPMLAASSTEDQRAYRSLTWGLVPQVRTIHRSPILYYNQVRDIGNGIIELTWVVHNFSAREDIVFDFLNAPWGGTRHTSLPHHAISLPDNTLKPRSSFFTPEKPGGTVSLRKTGGWKIASVSEDNHASSLALVFGRDKHLEEEQAKAKRGEPYCQRGGGMLRDFLAHYPQLYDSIWKDWETRPENSFRNYDVIEMIPNMTLRPGESIWYRSFLVVNQHDKANSIAQSLVDDIDYGLVEFSRSDTPRVPVYLVDSKVVENPPAGTEPATYLFARPVPGSHPVFLMEDTATGQEIISTDLYRFVPSEPLTLGIPQEHPNSEYYNTARGYSLDKNHCRWKRLLGFGLTAKPKENKSRLLSTVLPENIFPTPDTTHLDLWSAASK
;
A
#
# COMPACT_ATOMS: atom_id res chain seq x y z
N MET A 1 -28.89 75.10 -3.50
CA MET A 1 -28.16 74.74 -4.72
C MET A 1 -28.66 73.39 -5.20
N LYS A 2 -29.35 73.42 -6.36
CA LYS A 2 -29.80 72.35 -7.28
C LYS A 2 -30.37 71.06 -6.65
N GLN A 3 -31.70 70.93 -6.48
CA GLN A 3 -32.73 70.53 -7.49
C GLN A 3 -32.61 69.03 -7.86
N PHE A 4 -33.65 68.18 -7.93
CA PHE A 4 -35.11 68.32 -7.79
C PHE A 4 -35.73 66.90 -7.84
N CYS A 5 -36.94 66.79 -7.26
CA CYS A 5 -38.06 65.93 -7.68
C CYS A 5 -38.02 64.40 -7.43
N CYS A 6 -39.08 63.72 -7.00
CA CYS A 6 -40.43 64.10 -6.51
C CYS A 6 -41.20 62.81 -6.11
N LEU A 7 -41.98 62.90 -5.02
CA LEU A 7 -43.39 62.45 -4.82
C LEU A 7 -43.77 60.96 -5.07
N ALA A 8 -44.67 60.28 -4.34
CA ALA A 8 -45.75 60.66 -3.41
C ALA A 8 -46.25 59.38 -2.67
N PHE A 9 -46.58 59.40 -1.36
CA PHE A 9 -47.95 59.36 -0.75
C PHE A 9 -48.69 57.99 -0.92
N ILE A 10 -49.22 57.26 0.08
CA ILE A 10 -50.16 57.56 1.20
C ILE A 10 -50.25 56.35 2.18
N ALA A 11 -50.35 56.66 3.50
CA ALA A 11 -51.14 56.07 4.62
C ALA A 11 -52.02 54.80 4.38
N HIS A 12 -52.40 53.91 5.32
CA HIS A 12 -52.66 53.95 6.78
C HIS A 12 -53.12 52.53 7.24
N TRP A 13 -52.87 52.16 8.53
CA TRP A 13 -53.70 51.28 9.43
C TRP A 13 -53.72 49.76 9.12
N ILE A 14 -53.84 48.78 10.04
CA ILE A 14 -53.89 48.62 11.51
C ILE A 14 -53.61 47.12 11.83
N THR A 15 -53.15 46.85 13.05
CA THR A 15 -52.92 45.57 13.78
C THR A 15 -53.62 44.27 13.32
N PHE A 16 -52.90 43.14 13.36
CA PHE A 16 -53.16 42.02 14.29
C PHE A 16 -52.00 41.02 14.29
N GLY A 17 -51.63 40.53 15.47
CA GLY A 17 -50.45 39.67 15.67
C GLY A 17 -50.63 38.24 15.17
N CYS A 18 -49.52 37.63 14.77
CA CYS A 18 -49.25 36.22 15.03
C CYS A 18 -47.73 35.98 15.02
N LEU A 19 -47.30 35.37 16.11
CA LEU A 19 -46.01 34.75 16.37
C LEU A 19 -45.54 33.92 15.15
N PHE A 20 -44.42 34.29 14.52
CA PHE A 20 -43.70 33.38 13.63
C PHE A 20 -42.28 33.17 14.16
N CYS A 21 -42.14 32.11 14.95
CA CYS A 21 -40.87 31.41 15.11
C CYS A 21 -40.41 30.95 13.72
N LEU A 22 -39.42 31.63 13.14
CA LEU A 22 -38.64 31.07 12.05
C LEU A 22 -37.76 29.97 12.63
N LEU A 23 -38.30 28.75 12.53
CA LEU A 23 -37.61 27.51 12.81
C LEU A 23 -36.33 27.42 11.96
N ASN A 24 -35.23 27.26 12.67
CA ASN A 24 -34.04 26.56 12.22
C ASN A 24 -34.44 25.26 11.49
N PHE A 25 -34.26 25.24 10.18
CA PHE A 25 -33.94 24.01 9.46
C PHE A 25 -32.56 24.20 8.84
N CYS A 26 -31.55 24.17 9.72
CA CYS A 26 -30.26 23.64 9.30
C CYS A 26 -30.53 22.19 8.89
N PHE A 27 -30.48 21.89 7.59
CA PHE A 27 -30.23 20.54 7.13
C PHE A 27 -28.83 20.17 7.63
N LEU A 28 -28.73 19.69 8.88
CA LEU A 28 -27.76 18.65 9.18
C LEU A 28 -28.29 17.41 8.43
N GLU A 29 -27.92 17.29 7.16
CA GLU A 29 -27.77 15.95 6.62
C GLU A 29 -26.63 15.34 7.43
N SER A 30 -26.99 14.53 8.43
CA SER A 30 -26.08 13.50 8.91
C SER A 30 -25.74 12.67 7.67
N ILE A 31 -24.53 12.84 7.15
CA ILE A 31 -23.98 11.98 6.11
C ILE A 31 -23.82 10.61 6.77
N THR A 32 -24.88 9.81 6.75
CA THR A 32 -24.78 8.41 7.12
C THR A 32 -24.01 7.74 5.99
N ALA A 33 -22.81 7.26 6.27
CA ALA A 33 -22.03 6.44 5.34
C ALA A 33 -22.92 5.38 4.68
N SER A 34 -22.66 5.07 3.40
CA SER A 34 -23.39 3.98 2.73
C SER A 34 -23.13 2.62 3.42
N ALA A 35 -23.95 1.60 3.18
CA ALA A 35 -23.69 0.27 3.76
C ALA A 35 -22.38 -0.35 3.25
N ALA A 36 -22.02 -0.06 1.99
CA ALA A 36 -20.74 -0.42 1.39
C ALA A 36 -19.58 0.25 2.13
N GLU A 37 -19.67 1.57 2.34
CA GLU A 37 -18.64 2.35 3.03
C GLU A 37 -18.44 1.90 4.49
N ARG A 38 -19.53 1.58 5.21
CA ARG A 38 -19.43 0.99 6.57
C ARG A 38 -18.76 -0.39 6.55
N THR A 39 -19.02 -1.20 5.52
CA THR A 39 -18.39 -2.51 5.36
C THR A 39 -16.89 -2.35 5.12
N ASP A 40 -16.50 -1.44 4.22
CA ASP A 40 -15.10 -1.13 3.94
C ASP A 40 -14.38 -0.59 5.18
N GLN A 41 -14.98 0.35 5.92
CA GLN A 41 -14.45 0.81 7.21
C GLN A 41 -14.21 -0.34 8.19
N THR A 42 -15.13 -1.32 8.23
CA THR A 42 -15.00 -2.49 9.11
C THR A 42 -13.86 -3.42 8.67
N LEU A 43 -13.72 -3.66 7.37
CA LEU A 43 -12.62 -4.46 6.78
C LEU A 43 -11.26 -3.78 6.97
N LEU A 44 -11.23 -2.45 6.98
CA LEU A 44 -10.02 -1.64 7.09
C LEU A 44 -9.65 -1.29 8.54
N ASP A 45 -10.42 -1.72 9.53
CA ASP A 45 -10.12 -1.49 10.95
C ASP A 45 -9.09 -2.50 11.49
N VAL A 46 -7.90 -2.49 10.90
CA VAL A 46 -6.78 -3.41 11.24
C VAL A 46 -5.58 -2.68 11.85
N PHE A 47 -5.57 -1.35 11.79
CA PHE A 47 -4.43 -0.53 12.16
C PHE A 47 -4.38 -0.28 13.68
N PRO A 48 -3.19 -0.30 14.30
CA PRO A 48 -3.06 0.20 15.66
C PRO A 48 -3.38 1.70 15.71
N PRO A 49 -3.88 2.21 16.85
CA PRO A 49 -4.13 3.64 17.03
C PRO A 49 -2.87 4.46 16.78
N SER A 50 -3.02 5.63 16.13
CA SER A 50 -1.93 6.59 15.99
C SER A 50 -1.47 7.06 17.36
N VAL A 51 -0.15 7.24 17.53
CA VAL A 51 0.46 7.71 18.78
C VAL A 51 0.93 9.17 18.66
N ALA A 52 1.18 9.64 17.45
CA ALA A 52 1.57 11.01 17.18
C ALA A 52 0.33 11.91 17.27
N THR A 53 0.45 13.01 18.01
CA THR A 53 -0.61 14.02 18.12
C THR A 53 -0.01 15.41 18.11
N VAL A 54 -0.78 16.37 17.61
CA VAL A 54 -0.48 17.79 17.75
C VAL A 54 -1.68 18.46 18.40
N SER A 55 -1.45 19.65 18.97
CA SER A 55 -2.53 20.41 19.59
C SER A 55 -3.56 20.85 18.54
N LYS A 56 -4.84 20.96 18.92
CA LYS A 56 -5.92 21.27 17.97
C LYS A 56 -5.72 22.59 17.22
N ASP A 57 -5.07 23.55 17.87
CA ASP A 57 -4.69 24.86 17.32
C ASP A 57 -3.59 24.79 16.27
N THR A 58 -2.79 23.72 16.23
CA THR A 58 -1.69 23.53 15.27
C THR A 58 -1.96 22.40 14.25
N GLN A 59 -3.17 21.85 14.27
CA GLN A 59 -3.54 20.66 13.49
C GLN A 59 -3.78 20.94 11.99
N GLY A 60 -3.99 22.20 11.61
CA GLY A 60 -4.40 22.61 10.27
C GLY A 60 -5.71 21.98 9.80
N ARG A 61 -6.01 22.10 8.50
CA ARG A 61 -7.22 21.58 7.88
C ARG A 61 -6.90 20.50 6.86
N THR A 62 -7.44 19.30 7.10
CA THR A 62 -7.37 18.18 6.16
C THR A 62 -8.61 18.16 5.26
N SER A 63 -8.43 17.85 3.97
CA SER A 63 -9.53 17.44 3.10
C SER A 63 -9.11 16.25 2.24
N ILE A 64 -10.03 15.31 2.04
CA ILE A 64 -9.81 14.10 1.23
C ILE A 64 -10.77 14.15 0.05
N SER A 65 -10.25 13.96 -1.16
CA SER A 65 -11.03 13.95 -2.40
C SER A 65 -10.76 12.70 -3.23
N LEU A 66 -11.81 12.15 -3.81
CA LEU A 66 -11.76 11.06 -4.80
C LEU A 66 -11.91 11.58 -6.23
N ASP A 67 -12.09 12.89 -6.40
CA ASP A 67 -12.22 13.53 -7.71
C ASP A 67 -10.84 13.91 -8.24
N TYR A 68 -10.55 13.42 -9.45
CA TYR A 68 -9.30 13.77 -10.12
C TYR A 68 -9.27 15.24 -10.51
N THR A 69 -8.23 15.92 -10.06
CA THR A 69 -7.79 17.22 -10.59
C THR A 69 -6.36 17.09 -11.10
N PRO A 70 -6.00 17.66 -12.27
CA PRO A 70 -4.62 17.65 -12.72
C PRO A 70 -3.69 18.24 -11.67
N SER A 71 -2.61 17.52 -11.33
CA SER A 71 -1.55 18.12 -10.52
C SER A 71 -0.76 19.13 -11.35
N THR A 72 -0.01 20.00 -10.68
CA THR A 72 1.06 20.79 -11.30
C THR A 72 2.38 20.00 -11.35
N SER A 73 2.35 18.68 -11.16
CA SER A 73 3.53 17.82 -11.22
C SER A 73 3.88 17.47 -12.66
N LEU A 74 5.18 17.41 -12.94
CA LEU A 74 5.69 16.95 -14.23
C LEU A 74 6.02 15.46 -14.14
N TRP A 75 5.33 14.68 -14.98
CA TRP A 75 5.51 13.25 -15.14
C TRP A 75 6.32 12.94 -16.39
N ALA A 76 6.85 11.72 -16.47
CA ALA A 76 7.55 11.28 -17.66
C ALA A 76 6.64 11.26 -18.89
N GLU A 77 7.21 11.48 -20.08
CA GLU A 77 6.46 11.66 -21.32
C GLU A 77 5.52 10.46 -21.61
N GLY A 78 4.27 10.75 -21.99
CA GLY A 78 3.27 9.73 -22.30
C GLY A 78 2.54 9.15 -21.09
N LEU A 79 2.91 9.56 -19.87
CA LEU A 79 2.15 9.22 -18.66
C LEU A 79 0.96 10.16 -18.48
N ASP A 80 -0.21 9.56 -18.24
CA ASP A 80 -1.44 10.27 -17.87
C ASP A 80 -1.78 9.95 -16.42
N GLU A 81 -1.70 10.97 -15.57
CA GLU A 81 -1.91 10.83 -14.12
C GLU A 81 -3.29 10.28 -13.77
N LYS A 82 -4.32 10.49 -14.63
CA LYS A 82 -5.65 9.89 -14.45
C LYS A 82 -5.61 8.36 -14.37
N GLN A 83 -4.60 7.73 -14.96
CA GLN A 83 -4.44 6.30 -14.93
C GLN A 83 -4.07 5.79 -13.55
N VAL A 84 -3.30 6.55 -12.75
CA VAL A 84 -2.86 6.16 -11.42
C VAL A 84 -3.72 6.74 -10.29
N PHE A 85 -4.31 7.92 -10.47
CA PHE A 85 -5.04 8.62 -9.42
C PHE A 85 -6.15 7.76 -8.78
N HIS A 86 -6.18 7.75 -7.45
CA HIS A 86 -7.26 7.15 -6.67
C HIS A 86 -7.83 8.12 -5.64
N ALA A 87 -6.99 8.76 -4.84
CA ALA A 87 -7.41 9.74 -3.84
C ALA A 87 -6.35 10.84 -3.64
N GLN A 88 -6.80 12.01 -3.21
CA GLN A 88 -5.96 13.13 -2.77
C GLN A 88 -6.22 13.45 -1.31
N ILE A 89 -5.16 13.65 -0.54
CA ILE A 89 -5.19 14.24 0.80
C ILE A 89 -4.53 15.62 0.70
N GLN A 90 -5.28 16.66 1.04
CA GLN A 90 -4.80 18.04 1.10
C GLN A 90 -4.76 18.48 2.57
N HIS A 91 -3.60 18.98 3.00
CA HIS A 91 -3.42 19.62 4.30
C HIS A 91 -3.12 21.10 4.09
N ASP A 92 -3.99 21.96 4.60
CA ASP A 92 -3.85 23.41 4.58
C ASP A 92 -3.51 23.94 5.97
N GLN A 93 -2.38 24.64 6.07
CA GLN A 93 -1.95 25.36 7.26
C GLN A 93 -1.11 26.57 6.83
N ASP A 94 0.16 26.63 7.22
CA ASP A 94 1.10 27.65 6.77
C ASP A 94 1.77 27.17 5.49
N GLU A 95 2.31 28.10 4.70
CA GLU A 95 3.01 27.78 3.46
C GLU A 95 4.02 26.66 3.69
N ASN A 96 4.87 26.79 4.70
CA ASN A 96 5.97 25.88 4.99
C ASN A 96 5.58 24.44 5.37
N ASN A 97 4.37 24.21 5.89
CA ASN A 97 3.95 22.90 6.41
C ASN A 97 2.65 22.38 5.80
N SER A 98 2.17 23.01 4.74
CA SER A 98 1.06 22.53 3.91
C SER A 98 1.54 21.49 2.89
N PHE A 99 0.68 20.54 2.53
CA PHE A 99 1.02 19.54 1.51
C PHE A 99 -0.19 19.02 0.74
N THR A 100 0.07 18.52 -0.46
CA THR A 100 -0.86 17.71 -1.24
C THR A 100 -0.23 16.33 -1.46
N LEU A 101 -0.88 15.29 -0.95
CA LEU A 101 -0.47 13.90 -1.14
C LEU A 101 -1.49 13.17 -2.00
N ARG A 102 -1.04 12.33 -2.93
CA ARG A 102 -1.93 11.50 -3.75
C ARG A 102 -1.62 10.01 -3.63
N VAL A 103 -2.69 9.26 -3.39
CA VAL A 103 -2.69 7.79 -3.31
C VAL A 103 -3.09 7.24 -4.69
N GLY A 104 -2.34 6.24 -5.14
CA GLY A 104 -2.55 5.57 -6.42
C GLY A 104 -3.50 4.40 -6.31
N LYS A 105 -3.94 3.85 -7.46
CA LYS A 105 -4.84 2.70 -7.52
C LYS A 105 -4.27 1.41 -6.91
N GLY A 106 -2.96 1.32 -6.67
CA GLY A 106 -2.32 0.24 -5.91
C GLY A 106 -2.23 0.50 -4.40
N GLY A 107 -2.62 1.67 -3.92
CA GLY A 107 -2.49 2.09 -2.52
C GLY A 107 -1.15 2.76 -2.18
N GLN A 108 -0.24 2.85 -3.16
CA GLN A 108 1.04 3.55 -3.03
C GLN A 108 0.88 5.08 -3.03
N ILE A 109 1.80 5.81 -2.40
CA ILE A 109 1.88 7.27 -2.54
C ILE A 109 2.72 7.58 -3.77
N TYR A 110 2.08 8.09 -4.81
CA TYR A 110 2.75 8.37 -6.09
C TYR A 110 3.04 9.86 -6.29
N SER A 111 2.52 10.74 -5.43
CA SER A 111 2.79 12.18 -5.43
C SER A 111 2.73 12.72 -4.00
N LEU A 112 3.70 13.56 -3.65
CA LEU A 112 3.71 14.33 -2.42
C LEU A 112 4.33 15.69 -2.72
N ARG A 113 3.46 16.71 -2.79
CA ARG A 113 3.83 18.09 -3.02
C ARG A 113 3.82 18.89 -1.73
N GLY A 114 4.86 19.69 -1.55
CA GLY A 114 4.95 20.69 -0.50
C GLY A 114 5.60 21.98 -1.03
N PRO A 115 6.13 22.83 -0.16
CA PRO A 115 6.83 24.07 -0.55
C PRO A 115 8.09 23.85 -1.39
N PHE A 116 8.62 22.63 -1.38
CA PHE A 116 9.72 22.18 -2.23
C PHE A 116 9.27 21.76 -3.64
N GLY A 117 7.99 21.88 -3.99
CA GLY A 117 7.43 21.32 -5.23
C GLY A 117 7.05 19.84 -5.07
N GLU A 118 7.31 19.02 -6.08
CA GLU A 118 7.00 17.58 -6.07
C GLU A 118 8.19 16.77 -5.54
N SER A 119 7.97 15.99 -4.47
CA SER A 119 9.01 15.14 -3.90
C SER A 119 9.13 13.77 -4.58
N VAL A 120 8.09 13.28 -5.26
CA VAL A 120 8.13 11.96 -5.92
C VAL A 120 8.67 12.10 -7.35
N PRO A 121 9.58 11.23 -7.84
CA PRO A 121 10.14 11.35 -9.19
C PRO A 121 9.08 11.26 -10.29
N PRO A 122 9.38 11.73 -11.53
CA PRO A 122 8.44 11.69 -12.66
C PRO A 122 7.93 10.29 -13.09
N SER A 123 8.43 9.22 -12.47
CA SER A 123 8.26 7.83 -12.85
C SER A 123 9.03 7.43 -14.12
N CYS A 124 9.32 6.13 -14.26
CA CYS A 124 10.00 5.57 -15.42
C CYS A 124 9.03 5.22 -16.57
N THR A 125 9.18 5.89 -17.72
CA THR A 125 8.59 5.53 -19.02
C THR A 125 9.54 4.79 -19.94
N GLY A 126 10.79 4.57 -19.49
CA GLY A 126 11.95 4.41 -20.37
C GLY A 126 11.80 3.39 -21.50
N LYS A 127 12.42 3.72 -22.65
CA LYS A 127 12.82 2.72 -23.65
C LYS A 127 13.89 1.83 -23.00
N GLY A 128 13.53 0.58 -22.71
CA GLY A 128 14.32 -0.38 -21.95
C GLY A 128 13.48 -1.67 -21.80
N PRO A 129 13.98 -2.75 -21.17
CA PRO A 129 13.26 -4.03 -21.20
C PRO A 129 11.84 -4.00 -20.57
N SER A 130 11.50 -2.96 -19.78
CA SER A 130 10.14 -2.73 -19.27
C SER A 130 9.89 -1.29 -18.80
N ARG A 131 8.69 -0.78 -19.04
CA ARG A 131 8.09 0.42 -18.43
C ARG A 131 7.59 0.13 -17.01
N SER A 132 7.57 1.13 -16.14
CA SER A 132 7.18 0.95 -14.74
C SER A 132 6.45 2.19 -14.18
N PRO A 133 5.31 2.59 -14.78
CA PRO A 133 4.59 3.81 -14.41
C PRO A 133 4.06 3.73 -12.97
N TRP A 134 4.50 4.66 -12.12
CA TRP A 134 4.17 4.80 -10.70
C TRP A 134 4.21 3.48 -9.91
N ASN A 135 5.26 2.70 -10.14
CA ASN A 135 5.48 1.41 -9.48
C ASN A 135 6.76 1.39 -8.61
N ASP A 136 7.97 1.63 -9.14
CA ASP A 136 9.18 1.63 -8.29
C ASP A 136 9.45 2.99 -7.62
N GLU A 137 9.13 4.08 -8.32
CA GLU A 137 9.42 5.47 -7.95
C GLU A 137 8.25 6.09 -7.19
N VAL A 138 7.88 5.45 -6.07
CA VAL A 138 6.72 5.78 -5.22
C VAL A 138 7.05 5.39 -3.78
N TRP A 139 6.27 5.87 -2.81
CA TRP A 139 6.35 5.30 -1.45
C TRP A 139 5.42 4.10 -1.32
N GLN A 140 5.97 2.96 -0.92
CA GLN A 140 5.26 1.69 -0.80
C GLN A 140 5.92 0.74 0.21
N PHE A 141 5.27 -0.40 0.41
CA PHE A 141 5.83 -1.56 1.11
C PHE A 141 6.17 -2.67 0.09
N VAL A 142 7.32 -3.33 0.25
CA VAL A 142 7.70 -4.49 -0.57
C VAL A 142 8.05 -5.67 0.32
N THR A 143 7.55 -6.86 -0.02
CA THR A 143 7.86 -8.12 0.68
C THR A 143 8.60 -9.05 -0.28
N VAL A 144 9.65 -9.73 0.20
CA VAL A 144 10.49 -10.62 -0.60
C VAL A 144 10.53 -12.00 0.04
N CYS A 145 10.30 -13.04 -0.77
CA CYS A 145 10.42 -14.43 -0.36
C CYS A 145 11.82 -14.94 -0.77
N SER A 146 12.82 -14.77 0.09
CA SER A 146 14.22 -15.05 -0.26
C SER A 146 14.48 -16.51 -0.65
N ARG A 147 13.65 -17.45 -0.16
CA ARG A 147 13.76 -18.89 -0.43
C ARG A 147 13.56 -19.23 -1.91
N TYR A 148 12.66 -18.53 -2.61
CA TYR A 148 12.27 -18.82 -3.99
C TYR A 148 12.57 -17.68 -4.96
N ASN A 149 13.34 -16.67 -4.52
CA ASN A 149 13.63 -15.47 -5.31
C ASN A 149 14.77 -15.68 -6.32
N GLY A 150 14.43 -16.27 -7.47
CA GLY A 150 15.29 -16.39 -8.65
C GLY A 150 16.22 -17.59 -8.64
N THR A 151 16.97 -17.74 -9.74
CA THR A 151 17.95 -18.82 -9.92
C THR A 151 19.02 -18.85 -8.84
N LYS A 152 19.40 -17.68 -8.28
CA LYS A 152 20.33 -17.59 -7.16
C LYS A 152 19.79 -18.27 -5.91
N ALA A 153 18.50 -18.12 -5.60
CA ALA A 153 17.89 -18.77 -4.44
C ALA A 153 17.84 -20.29 -4.65
N LEU A 154 17.42 -20.73 -5.83
CA LEU A 154 17.40 -22.13 -6.23
C LEU A 154 18.80 -22.79 -6.08
N LYS A 155 19.85 -22.18 -6.65
CA LYS A 155 21.24 -22.67 -6.53
C LYS A 155 21.76 -22.73 -5.09
N ARG A 156 21.33 -21.81 -4.22
CA ARG A 156 21.73 -21.83 -2.79
C ARG A 156 21.06 -22.96 -2.03
N SER A 157 19.89 -23.42 -2.46
CA SER A 157 19.12 -24.46 -1.77
C SER A 157 19.55 -25.89 -2.10
N GLY A 158 20.32 -26.11 -3.16
CA GLY A 158 20.79 -27.45 -3.52
C GLY A 158 21.44 -27.50 -4.90
N THR A 159 21.88 -28.70 -5.29
CA THR A 159 22.45 -28.96 -6.62
C THR A 159 21.36 -28.86 -7.69
N VAL A 160 21.63 -28.10 -8.75
CA VAL A 160 20.71 -27.89 -9.87
C VAL A 160 21.46 -28.21 -11.16
N PRO A 161 20.96 -29.12 -12.03
CA PRO A 161 21.56 -29.36 -13.34
C PRO A 161 21.53 -28.09 -14.19
N GLU A 162 22.56 -27.88 -15.02
CA GLU A 162 22.61 -26.72 -15.91
C GLU A 162 21.41 -26.69 -16.87
N SER A 163 20.99 -27.86 -17.36
CA SER A 163 19.80 -27.99 -18.20
C SER A 163 18.51 -27.45 -17.56
N ALA A 164 18.36 -27.58 -16.23
CA ALA A 164 17.20 -27.06 -15.52
C ALA A 164 17.28 -25.53 -15.34
N LEU A 165 18.49 -24.98 -15.18
CA LEU A 165 18.73 -23.54 -15.12
C LEU A 165 18.51 -22.87 -16.49
N GLU A 166 18.96 -23.52 -17.55
CA GLU A 166 18.70 -23.12 -18.94
C GLU A 166 17.20 -23.15 -19.21
N ALA A 167 16.49 -24.24 -18.84
CA ALA A 167 15.05 -24.34 -18.98
C ALA A 167 14.33 -23.19 -18.27
N LEU A 168 14.67 -22.91 -17.00
CA LEU A 168 14.07 -21.82 -16.22
C LEU A 168 14.37 -20.44 -16.81
N THR A 169 15.55 -20.22 -17.38
CA THR A 169 15.96 -18.94 -17.95
C THR A 169 15.36 -18.70 -19.34
N ALA A 170 15.09 -19.78 -20.09
CA ALA A 170 14.48 -19.73 -21.41
C ALA A 170 12.95 -19.49 -21.36
N LEU A 171 12.32 -19.67 -20.20
CA LEU A 171 10.89 -19.44 -20.05
C LEU A 171 10.49 -17.98 -20.27
N PRO A 172 9.30 -17.71 -20.81
CA PRO A 172 8.73 -16.36 -20.86
C PRO A 172 8.24 -15.87 -19.48
N TYR A 173 8.46 -16.65 -18.41
CA TYR A 173 8.05 -16.38 -17.04
C TYR A 173 9.27 -16.03 -16.18
N ARG A 174 9.13 -15.01 -15.34
CA ARG A 174 10.18 -14.63 -14.39
C ARG A 174 10.09 -15.46 -13.11
N SER A 175 11.25 -15.70 -12.51
CA SER A 175 11.44 -16.55 -11.32
C SER A 175 11.86 -15.77 -10.07
N THR A 176 11.83 -14.43 -10.11
CA THR A 176 12.02 -13.60 -8.93
C THR A 176 10.73 -13.52 -8.12
N PHE A 177 10.83 -13.60 -6.80
CA PHE A 177 9.68 -13.66 -5.91
C PHE A 177 9.75 -12.55 -4.85
N PHE A 178 9.21 -11.41 -5.25
CA PHE A 178 8.92 -10.28 -4.39
C PHE A 178 7.56 -9.71 -4.78
N ILE A 179 6.88 -9.07 -3.84
CA ILE A 179 5.52 -8.56 -4.00
C ILE A 179 5.53 -7.06 -3.76
N HIS A 180 5.09 -6.30 -4.75
CA HIS A 180 4.88 -4.87 -4.64
C HIS A 180 3.51 -4.56 -4.07
N ASN A 181 3.42 -3.46 -3.32
CA ASN A 181 2.14 -2.85 -2.99
C ASN A 181 1.62 -1.95 -4.13
N SER A 182 2.48 -1.42 -5.00
CA SER A 182 2.05 -0.52 -6.09
C SER A 182 1.49 -1.22 -7.33
N GLY A 183 2.13 -2.27 -7.85
CA GLY A 183 1.76 -2.88 -9.13
C GLY A 183 2.86 -3.71 -9.80
N ALA A 184 2.84 -3.75 -11.14
CA ALA A 184 3.74 -4.56 -11.94
C ALA A 184 4.50 -3.77 -13.02
N TYR A 185 5.66 -4.29 -13.39
CA TYR A 185 6.46 -3.89 -14.54
C TYR A 185 5.78 -4.30 -15.84
N ILE A 186 5.78 -3.40 -16.82
CA ILE A 186 5.11 -3.56 -18.11
C ILE A 186 6.18 -3.69 -19.21
N PRO A 187 6.46 -4.90 -19.71
CA PRO A 187 7.40 -5.08 -20.82
C PRO A 187 6.93 -4.35 -22.07
N ASP A 188 7.86 -3.79 -22.85
CA ASP A 188 7.53 -3.03 -24.06
C ASP A 188 6.77 -3.84 -25.12
N SER A 189 6.93 -5.16 -25.12
CA SER A 189 6.23 -6.08 -26.01
C SER A 189 4.75 -6.30 -25.67
N GLN A 190 4.24 -5.76 -24.56
CA GLN A 190 2.87 -6.02 -24.10
C GLN A 190 1.89 -4.93 -24.50
N SER A 191 0.62 -5.32 -24.66
CA SER A 191 -0.48 -4.41 -25.01
C SER A 191 -1.02 -3.61 -23.83
N ILE A 192 -0.83 -4.08 -22.60
CA ILE A 192 -1.27 -3.37 -21.39
C ILE A 192 -0.35 -2.17 -21.12
N LYS A 193 -0.94 -1.08 -20.62
CA LYS A 193 -0.20 0.17 -20.31
C LYS A 193 0.27 0.25 -18.86
N ASN A 194 -0.50 -0.36 -17.95
CA ASN A 194 -0.25 -0.40 -16.52
C ASN A 194 -0.98 -1.62 -15.94
N LEU A 195 -0.53 -2.06 -14.77
CA LEU A 195 -1.21 -3.04 -13.93
C LEU A 195 -0.87 -2.70 -12.48
N TYR A 196 -1.79 -2.05 -11.78
CA TYR A 196 -1.63 -1.75 -10.35
C TYR A 196 -2.14 -2.90 -9.49
N CYS A 197 -1.70 -2.96 -8.24
CA CYS A 197 -2.27 -3.87 -7.25
C CYS A 197 -3.78 -3.62 -7.11
N PRO A 198 -4.65 -4.62 -7.30
CA PRO A 198 -6.08 -4.36 -7.28
C PRO A 198 -6.55 -3.85 -5.91
N MET A 199 -7.29 -2.75 -5.93
CA MET A 199 -7.96 -2.16 -4.76
C MET A 199 -9.16 -3.02 -4.38
N LEU A 200 -9.19 -3.50 -3.14
CA LEU A 200 -10.21 -4.43 -2.63
C LEU A 200 -11.14 -3.81 -1.59
N ALA A 201 -10.72 -2.71 -0.94
CA ALA A 201 -11.53 -1.85 -0.09
C ALA A 201 -10.79 -0.51 0.10
N ALA A 202 -11.52 0.60 0.23
CA ALA A 202 -10.91 1.89 0.56
C ALA A 202 -11.90 2.83 1.24
N SER A 203 -11.46 3.55 2.28
CA SER A 203 -12.32 4.51 2.97
C SER A 203 -11.52 5.58 3.73
N SER A 204 -12.15 6.72 3.94
CA SER A 204 -11.69 7.70 4.91
C SER A 204 -12.05 7.26 6.33
N THR A 205 -11.23 7.65 7.31
CA THR A 205 -11.59 7.51 8.73
C THR A 205 -12.74 8.45 9.10
N GLU A 206 -13.44 8.14 10.20
CA GLU A 206 -14.56 8.96 10.68
C GLU A 206 -14.17 10.42 10.98
N ASP A 207 -12.94 10.64 11.46
CA ASP A 207 -12.39 11.98 11.69
C ASP A 207 -11.90 12.69 10.41
N GLN A 208 -11.99 12.02 9.25
CA GLN A 208 -11.57 12.49 7.93
C GLN A 208 -10.11 12.95 7.84
N ARG A 209 -9.27 12.52 8.77
CA ARG A 209 -7.83 12.85 8.78
C ARG A 209 -6.95 11.74 8.21
N ALA A 210 -7.51 10.58 7.92
CA ALA A 210 -6.77 9.49 7.32
C ALA A 210 -7.53 8.82 6.19
N TYR A 211 -6.78 8.31 5.22
CA TYR A 211 -7.27 7.48 4.14
C TYR A 211 -6.70 6.08 4.29
N ARG A 212 -7.57 5.08 4.24
CA ARG A 212 -7.24 3.66 4.37
C ARG A 212 -7.52 2.94 3.05
N SER A 213 -6.63 2.05 2.67
CA SER A 213 -6.79 1.19 1.50
C SER A 213 -6.36 -0.23 1.80
N LEU A 214 -6.97 -1.19 1.11
CA LEU A 214 -6.58 -2.59 1.07
C LEU A 214 -6.35 -2.98 -0.38
N THR A 215 -5.15 -3.47 -0.71
CA THR A 215 -4.83 -3.98 -2.04
C THR A 215 -4.28 -5.39 -2.01
N TRP A 216 -4.54 -6.13 -3.09
CA TRP A 216 -3.85 -7.39 -3.34
C TRP A 216 -2.47 -7.08 -3.93
N GLY A 217 -1.42 -7.42 -3.18
CA GLY A 217 -0.05 -7.24 -3.64
C GLY A 217 0.24 -8.11 -4.85
N LEU A 218 0.99 -7.60 -5.82
CA LEU A 218 1.34 -8.35 -7.03
C LEU A 218 2.81 -8.74 -7.04
N VAL A 219 3.09 -9.94 -7.57
CA VAL A 219 4.42 -10.22 -8.11
C VAL A 219 4.62 -9.25 -9.28
N PRO A 220 5.62 -8.36 -9.27
CA PRO A 220 5.65 -7.24 -10.20
C PRO A 220 6.08 -7.67 -11.61
N GLN A 221 6.32 -8.96 -11.84
CA GLN A 221 6.47 -9.50 -13.18
C GLN A 221 5.11 -9.98 -13.70
N VAL A 222 4.60 -9.32 -14.73
CA VAL A 222 3.30 -9.67 -15.36
C VAL A 222 3.24 -11.10 -15.91
N ARG A 223 4.40 -11.73 -16.12
CA ARG A 223 4.53 -13.16 -16.36
C ARG A 223 5.48 -13.76 -15.33
N THR A 224 4.96 -14.65 -14.50
CA THR A 224 5.69 -15.20 -13.35
C THR A 224 5.34 -16.66 -13.12
N ILE A 225 6.24 -17.40 -12.47
CA ILE A 225 5.96 -18.75 -11.97
C ILE A 225 5.36 -18.73 -10.55
N HIS A 226 5.30 -17.55 -9.92
CA HIS A 226 4.90 -17.38 -8.53
C HIS A 226 3.46 -16.88 -8.42
N ARG A 227 2.82 -17.19 -7.31
CA ARG A 227 1.52 -16.63 -6.91
C ARG A 227 1.76 -15.69 -5.74
N SER A 228 1.07 -14.54 -5.71
CA SER A 228 1.12 -13.62 -4.57
C SER A 228 0.07 -13.97 -3.52
N PRO A 229 0.47 -14.30 -2.27
CA PRO A 229 -0.44 -14.48 -1.15
C PRO A 229 -0.39 -13.30 -0.17
N ILE A 230 -0.18 -12.07 -0.66
CA ILE A 230 -0.03 -10.89 0.20
C ILE A 230 -1.19 -9.91 0.05
N LEU A 231 -1.77 -9.51 1.18
CA LEU A 231 -2.65 -8.35 1.28
C LEU A 231 -1.90 -7.19 1.96
N TYR A 232 -1.99 -6.01 1.37
CA TYR A 232 -1.45 -4.77 1.94
C TYR A 232 -2.59 -3.86 2.36
N TYR A 233 -2.65 -3.59 3.66
CA TYR A 233 -3.46 -2.51 4.21
C TYR A 233 -2.56 -1.29 4.41
N ASN A 234 -2.97 -0.13 3.90
CA ASN A 234 -2.23 1.12 4.01
C ASN A 234 -3.12 2.16 4.69
N GLN A 235 -2.57 2.89 5.66
CA GLN A 235 -3.17 4.09 6.23
C GLN A 235 -2.20 5.24 6.03
N VAL A 236 -2.67 6.30 5.37
CA VAL A 236 -2.00 7.60 5.33
C VAL A 236 -2.83 8.54 6.18
N ARG A 237 -2.23 9.07 7.26
CA ARG A 237 -2.89 9.97 8.20
C ARG A 237 -2.17 11.31 8.24
N ASP A 238 -2.95 12.38 8.09
CA ASP A 238 -2.52 13.74 8.39
C ASP A 238 -2.66 13.98 9.90
N ILE A 239 -1.51 14.10 10.57
CA ILE A 239 -1.46 14.41 12.01
C ILE A 239 -1.64 15.92 12.25
N GLY A 240 -1.22 16.75 11.30
CA GLY A 240 -1.12 18.20 11.40
C GLY A 240 0.33 18.68 11.49
N ASN A 241 0.56 19.99 11.37
CA ASN A 241 1.90 20.60 11.41
C ASN A 241 2.89 19.99 10.38
N GLY A 242 2.37 19.55 9.22
CA GLY A 242 3.15 18.92 8.15
C GLY A 242 3.58 17.47 8.43
N ILE A 243 3.05 16.83 9.48
CA ILE A 243 3.37 15.44 9.84
C ILE A 243 2.38 14.50 9.16
N ILE A 244 2.91 13.56 8.38
CA ILE A 244 2.18 12.49 7.73
C ILE A 244 2.60 11.16 8.37
N GLU A 245 1.66 10.46 9.00
CA GLU A 245 1.86 9.09 9.48
C GLU A 245 1.55 8.10 8.36
N LEU A 246 2.47 7.17 8.14
CA LEU A 246 2.33 6.03 7.23
C LEU A 246 2.28 4.76 8.05
N THR A 247 1.17 4.04 8.02
CA THR A 247 1.05 2.74 8.70
C THR A 247 0.64 1.66 7.70
N TRP A 248 1.41 0.57 7.69
CA TRP A 248 1.11 -0.63 6.92
C TRP A 248 0.67 -1.75 7.85
N VAL A 249 -0.32 -2.54 7.43
CA VAL A 249 -0.55 -3.89 7.93
C VAL A 249 -0.43 -4.85 6.75
N VAL A 250 0.40 -5.89 6.89
CA VAL A 250 0.69 -6.84 5.81
C VAL A 250 0.32 -8.23 6.27
N HIS A 251 -0.53 -8.91 5.49
CA HIS A 251 -1.01 -10.25 5.81
C HIS A 251 -0.56 -11.26 4.74
N ASN A 252 0.02 -12.38 5.16
CA ASN A 252 0.39 -13.48 4.29
C ASN A 252 -0.65 -14.60 4.41
N PHE A 253 -1.45 -14.80 3.37
CA PHE A 253 -2.51 -15.82 3.33
C PHE A 253 -2.09 -17.08 2.57
N SER A 254 -0.80 -17.37 2.44
CA SER A 254 -0.32 -18.55 1.70
C SER A 254 -0.91 -19.84 2.28
N ALA A 255 -1.40 -20.74 1.42
CA ALA A 255 -1.79 -22.09 1.82
C ALA A 255 -0.58 -23.01 2.09
N ARG A 256 0.61 -22.63 1.60
CA ARG A 256 1.87 -23.33 1.84
C ARG A 256 2.63 -22.71 3.00
N GLU A 257 3.06 -23.53 3.95
CA GLU A 257 3.81 -23.10 5.15
C GLU A 257 5.23 -22.58 4.84
N ASP A 258 5.81 -22.98 3.70
CA ASP A 258 7.18 -22.62 3.32
C ASP A 258 7.31 -21.28 2.57
N ILE A 259 6.20 -20.62 2.25
CA ILE A 259 6.18 -19.31 1.60
C ILE A 259 6.25 -18.21 2.66
N VAL A 260 7.48 -17.96 3.12
CA VAL A 260 7.80 -16.97 4.14
C VAL A 260 8.43 -15.73 3.48
N PHE A 261 7.93 -14.55 3.83
CA PHE A 261 8.52 -13.28 3.40
C PHE A 261 9.46 -12.77 4.49
N ASP A 262 10.75 -12.85 4.24
CA ASP A 262 11.82 -12.69 5.25
C ASP A 262 12.73 -11.49 4.99
N PHE A 263 12.45 -10.75 3.92
CA PHE A 263 13.11 -9.51 3.58
C PHE A 263 12.04 -8.50 3.17
N LEU A 264 11.87 -7.47 3.98
CA LEU A 264 10.82 -6.47 3.84
C LEU A 264 11.45 -5.10 3.60
N ASN A 265 10.80 -4.26 2.80
CA ASN A 265 11.17 -2.87 2.58
C ASN A 265 10.04 -1.97 3.05
N ALA A 266 10.28 -1.24 4.14
CA ALA A 266 9.27 -0.57 4.95
C ALA A 266 9.76 0.78 5.50
N PRO A 267 9.54 1.90 4.79
CA PRO A 267 9.10 1.97 3.40
C PRO A 267 10.22 1.66 2.38
N TRP A 268 9.80 1.32 1.16
CA TRP A 268 10.54 1.58 -0.06
C TRP A 268 10.06 2.89 -0.65
N GLY A 269 10.96 3.79 -1.02
CA GLY A 269 10.58 5.03 -1.67
C GLY A 269 11.76 5.91 -1.94
N GLY A 270 11.56 7.23 -1.88
CA GLY A 270 12.65 8.16 -2.15
C GLY A 270 12.19 9.49 -2.69
N THR A 271 13.16 10.33 -3.03
CA THR A 271 12.94 11.73 -3.37
C THR A 271 13.41 12.07 -4.77
N ARG A 272 12.77 13.09 -5.34
CA ARG A 272 13.12 13.71 -6.62
C ARG A 272 14.34 14.58 -6.41
N HIS A 273 15.46 14.21 -7.04
CA HIS A 273 16.74 14.87 -6.82
C HIS A 273 16.71 16.37 -7.16
N THR A 274 16.03 16.78 -8.23
CA THR A 274 15.97 18.20 -8.63
C THR A 274 15.11 19.06 -7.71
N SER A 275 14.23 18.47 -6.90
CA SER A 275 13.43 19.21 -5.92
C SER A 275 14.05 19.18 -4.53
N LEU A 276 14.78 18.12 -4.18
CA LEU A 276 15.37 17.94 -2.85
C LEU A 276 16.82 17.40 -2.96
N PRO A 277 17.78 18.17 -3.50
CA PRO A 277 19.13 17.66 -3.80
C PRO A 277 20.03 17.48 -2.57
N HIS A 278 19.75 18.15 -1.46
CA HIS A 278 20.61 18.13 -0.26
C HIS A 278 20.12 17.09 0.74
N HIS A 279 20.92 16.04 0.96
CA HIS A 279 20.56 14.90 1.80
C HIS A 279 21.45 14.80 3.04
N ALA A 280 20.83 14.72 4.21
CA ALA A 280 21.50 14.44 5.46
C ALA A 280 20.80 13.34 6.26
N ILE A 281 21.59 12.56 7.02
CA ILE A 281 21.12 11.47 7.87
C ILE A 281 21.57 11.78 9.29
N SER A 282 20.70 11.55 10.27
CA SER A 282 21.02 11.81 11.68
C SER A 282 21.97 10.75 12.23
N LEU A 283 22.87 11.18 13.10
CA LEU A 283 23.64 10.33 14.01
C LEU A 283 22.88 10.12 15.32
N PRO A 284 23.25 9.11 16.15
CA PRO A 284 22.61 8.87 17.44
C PRO A 284 22.67 10.04 18.43
N ASP A 285 23.60 10.99 18.24
CA ASP A 285 23.70 12.23 19.02
C ASP A 285 22.80 13.37 18.48
N ASN A 286 21.95 13.05 17.50
CA ASN A 286 21.03 13.95 16.80
C ASN A 286 21.70 14.96 15.87
N THR A 287 23.01 14.86 15.62
CA THR A 287 23.68 15.68 14.61
C THR A 287 23.41 15.13 13.21
N LEU A 288 23.24 16.03 12.23
CA LEU A 288 23.07 15.65 10.83
C LEU A 288 24.45 15.54 10.14
N LYS A 289 24.63 14.48 9.35
CA LYS A 289 25.78 14.31 8.47
C LYS A 289 25.34 14.11 7.03
N PRO A 290 26.09 14.62 6.04
CA PRO A 290 25.76 14.41 4.64
C PRO A 290 25.75 12.91 4.33
N ARG A 291 24.91 12.51 3.38
CA ARG A 291 24.79 11.10 2.94
C ARG A 291 26.13 10.42 2.66
N SER A 292 27.09 11.16 2.10
CA SER A 292 28.46 10.68 1.80
C SER A 292 29.26 10.21 3.03
N SER A 293 28.86 10.62 4.24
CA SER A 293 29.45 10.13 5.50
C SER A 293 29.06 8.69 5.82
N PHE A 294 27.98 8.18 5.21
CA PHE A 294 27.46 6.82 5.45
C PHE A 294 27.68 5.91 4.25
N PHE A 295 27.63 6.46 3.04
CA PHE A 295 27.74 5.72 1.78
C PHE A 295 28.85 6.34 0.93
N THR A 296 29.97 5.63 0.80
CA THR A 296 31.12 6.11 0.03
C THR A 296 30.93 5.88 -1.47
N PRO A 297 31.60 6.65 -2.35
CA PRO A 297 31.53 6.46 -3.80
C PRO A 297 31.90 5.04 -4.27
N GLU A 298 32.71 4.30 -3.50
CA GLU A 298 33.11 2.92 -3.81
C GLU A 298 32.04 1.90 -3.42
N LYS A 299 31.07 2.27 -2.58
CA LYS A 299 29.95 1.43 -2.14
C LYS A 299 28.63 2.22 -2.13
N PRO A 300 28.21 2.79 -3.28
CA PRO A 300 27.04 3.67 -3.32
C PRO A 300 25.74 2.93 -2.98
N GLY A 301 25.64 1.63 -3.29
CA GLY A 301 24.52 0.76 -2.90
C GLY A 301 24.72 0.01 -1.58
N GLY A 302 25.60 0.52 -0.70
CA GLY A 302 25.87 -0.07 0.60
C GLY A 302 24.65 -0.05 1.54
N THR A 303 24.82 -0.65 2.71
CA THR A 303 23.82 -0.63 3.78
C THR A 303 24.43 -0.09 5.06
N VAL A 304 23.65 0.66 5.84
CA VAL A 304 24.01 1.10 7.19
C VAL A 304 23.01 0.54 8.18
N SER A 305 23.47 0.10 9.36
CA SER A 305 22.54 -0.35 10.41
C SER A 305 21.73 0.84 10.94
N LEU A 306 20.43 0.64 11.18
CA LEU A 306 19.56 1.70 11.72
C LEU A 306 20.06 2.21 13.08
N ARG A 307 20.68 1.34 13.90
CA ARG A 307 21.26 1.73 15.20
C ARG A 307 22.49 2.62 15.11
N LYS A 308 23.10 2.74 13.93
CA LYS A 308 24.21 3.68 13.68
C LYS A 308 23.71 5.05 13.23
N THR A 309 22.39 5.24 13.12
CA THR A 309 21.76 6.52 12.80
C THR A 309 20.96 7.02 14.01
N GLY A 310 20.45 8.25 13.94
CA GLY A 310 19.48 8.77 14.90
C GLY A 310 18.06 8.25 14.64
N GLY A 311 17.80 7.60 13.52
CA GLY A 311 16.47 7.08 13.17
C GLY A 311 15.64 7.98 12.24
N TRP A 312 16.26 9.00 11.63
CA TRP A 312 15.63 9.83 10.59
C TRP A 312 16.66 10.35 9.59
N LYS A 313 16.15 10.83 8.46
CA LYS A 313 16.91 11.58 7.46
C LYS A 313 16.09 12.75 6.93
N ILE A 314 16.76 13.71 6.32
CA ILE A 314 16.14 14.89 5.71
C ILE A 314 16.69 15.12 4.31
N ALA A 315 15.80 15.51 3.39
CA ALA A 315 16.14 16.01 2.07
C ALA A 315 15.61 17.45 1.96
N SER A 316 16.41 18.37 1.41
CA SER A 316 16.15 19.81 1.41
C SER A 316 16.44 20.45 0.06
N VAL A 317 15.77 21.57 -0.24
CA VAL A 317 16.00 22.39 -1.45
C VAL A 317 17.38 23.07 -1.48
N SER A 318 17.91 23.42 -0.30
CA SER A 318 19.25 24.00 -0.08
C SER A 318 19.79 23.56 1.29
N GLU A 319 21.00 23.99 1.64
CA GLU A 319 21.61 23.73 2.96
C GLU A 319 21.14 24.73 4.05
N ASP A 320 20.25 25.67 3.71
CA ASP A 320 19.79 26.71 4.64
C ASP A 320 18.83 26.15 5.71
N ASN A 321 18.93 26.68 6.93
CA ASN A 321 18.06 26.30 8.06
C ASN A 321 16.55 26.51 7.80
N HIS A 322 16.20 27.41 6.87
CA HIS A 322 14.82 27.71 6.48
C HIS A 322 14.40 27.03 5.17
N ALA A 323 15.27 26.19 4.59
CA ALA A 323 15.00 25.50 3.34
C ALA A 323 13.77 24.58 3.47
N SER A 324 12.85 24.65 2.51
CA SER A 324 11.78 23.67 2.36
C SER A 324 12.35 22.26 2.31
N SER A 325 11.82 21.37 3.13
CA SER A 325 12.41 20.05 3.39
C SER A 325 11.36 18.96 3.57
N LEU A 326 11.78 17.74 3.28
CA LEU A 326 11.05 16.51 3.58
C LEU A 326 11.93 15.61 4.45
N ALA A 327 11.49 15.33 5.67
CA ALA A 327 12.13 14.33 6.52
C ALA A 327 11.40 13.00 6.48
N LEU A 328 12.15 11.90 6.61
CA LEU A 328 11.64 10.54 6.77
C LEU A 328 12.13 10.00 8.10
N VAL A 329 11.19 9.57 8.95
CA VAL A 329 11.45 8.99 10.27
C VAL A 329 11.23 7.49 10.21
N PHE A 330 12.24 6.72 10.59
CA PHE A 330 12.27 5.26 10.44
C PHE A 330 12.76 4.51 11.68
N GLY A 331 13.14 5.21 12.75
CA GLY A 331 13.43 4.61 14.05
C GLY A 331 14.77 3.87 14.13
N ARG A 332 15.02 3.20 15.26
CA ARG A 332 16.33 2.61 15.62
C ARG A 332 16.24 1.17 16.16
N ASP A 333 15.34 0.37 15.60
CA ASP A 333 15.11 -1.01 16.06
C ASP A 333 14.76 -1.11 17.55
N LYS A 334 13.72 -0.40 17.98
CA LYS A 334 13.38 -0.26 19.41
C LYS A 334 13.00 -1.59 20.10
N HIS A 335 12.53 -2.58 19.33
CA HIS A 335 12.06 -3.87 19.85
C HIS A 335 13.05 -5.02 19.68
N LEU A 336 14.22 -4.81 19.07
CA LEU A 336 15.09 -5.91 18.63
C LEU A 336 15.52 -6.83 19.76
N GLU A 337 15.92 -6.31 20.92
CA GLU A 337 16.32 -7.13 22.07
C GLU A 337 15.16 -8.01 22.54
N GLU A 338 13.95 -7.44 22.63
CA GLU A 338 12.76 -8.15 23.06
C GLU A 338 12.39 -9.26 22.07
N GLU A 339 12.40 -8.94 20.78
CA GLU A 339 12.10 -9.88 19.69
C GLU A 339 13.12 -11.03 19.63
N GLN A 340 14.41 -10.74 19.82
CA GLN A 340 15.45 -11.77 19.94
C GLN A 340 15.28 -12.62 21.20
N ALA A 341 14.81 -12.04 22.30
CA ALA A 341 14.53 -12.78 23.52
C ALA A 341 13.30 -13.69 23.35
N LYS A 342 12.23 -13.22 22.70
CA LYS A 342 11.06 -14.04 22.30
C LYS A 342 11.48 -15.22 21.44
N ALA A 343 12.29 -14.96 20.41
CA ALA A 343 12.83 -16.01 19.54
C ALA A 343 13.60 -17.10 20.32
N LYS A 344 14.45 -16.71 21.29
CA LYS A 344 15.18 -17.66 22.15
C LYS A 344 14.27 -18.48 23.06
N ARG A 345 13.12 -17.94 23.46
CA ARG A 345 12.10 -18.62 24.27
C ARG A 345 11.12 -19.47 23.43
N GLY A 346 11.20 -19.40 22.09
CA GLY A 346 10.25 -20.06 21.21
C GLY A 346 8.87 -19.38 21.16
N GLU A 347 8.79 -18.12 21.59
CA GLU A 347 7.57 -17.31 21.51
C GLU A 347 7.42 -16.68 20.11
N PRO A 348 6.19 -16.33 19.68
CA PRO A 348 5.98 -15.59 18.44
C PRO A 348 6.78 -14.29 18.40
N TYR A 349 7.47 -14.05 17.28
CA TYR A 349 8.28 -12.86 17.04
C TYR A 349 8.28 -12.52 15.55
N CYS A 350 8.42 -11.25 15.22
CA CYS A 350 8.52 -10.76 13.85
C CYS A 350 9.95 -10.33 13.47
N GLN A 351 10.76 -9.75 14.37
CA GLN A 351 12.08 -9.22 14.00
C GLN A 351 13.19 -10.25 14.25
N ARG A 352 13.95 -10.62 13.21
CA ARG A 352 15.00 -11.65 13.30
C ARG A 352 16.42 -11.08 13.45
N GLY A 353 16.62 -9.81 13.14
CA GLY A 353 17.92 -9.16 13.18
C GLY A 353 17.80 -7.64 13.09
N GLY A 354 18.90 -6.92 13.36
CA GLY A 354 18.89 -5.46 13.31
C GLY A 354 18.63 -4.95 11.90
N GLY A 355 17.85 -3.89 11.79
CA GLY A 355 17.45 -3.29 10.53
C GLY A 355 18.60 -2.55 9.84
N MET A 356 18.40 -2.33 8.53
CA MET A 356 19.36 -1.65 7.66
C MET A 356 18.68 -0.53 6.86
N LEU A 357 19.39 0.54 6.60
CA LEU A 357 19.05 1.61 5.67
C LEU A 357 19.91 1.48 4.40
N ARG A 358 19.30 1.65 3.23
CA ARG A 358 19.97 2.05 1.99
C ARG A 358 19.47 3.42 1.56
N ASP A 359 20.38 4.27 1.14
CA ASP A 359 20.09 5.57 0.55
C ASP A 359 21.11 5.85 -0.54
N PHE A 360 20.66 5.88 -1.79
CA PHE A 360 21.55 6.08 -2.93
C PHE A 360 20.86 6.77 -4.08
N LEU A 361 21.62 7.59 -4.80
CA LEU A 361 21.16 8.18 -6.05
C LEU A 361 21.06 7.05 -7.09
N ALA A 362 19.85 6.77 -7.57
CA ALA A 362 19.60 5.64 -8.46
C ALA A 362 20.45 5.81 -9.73
N HIS A 363 21.48 4.97 -9.85
CA HIS A 363 22.24 4.77 -11.08
C HIS A 363 22.91 6.01 -11.70
N TYR A 364 23.18 7.03 -10.89
CA TYR A 364 23.98 8.18 -11.31
C TYR A 364 25.47 7.98 -10.96
N PRO A 365 26.41 8.41 -11.81
CA PRO A 365 26.22 8.94 -13.17
C PRO A 365 26.09 7.84 -14.24
N GLN A 366 26.37 6.57 -13.88
CA GLN A 366 26.56 5.46 -14.83
C GLN A 366 25.43 5.24 -15.84
N LEU A 367 24.15 5.28 -15.42
CA LEU A 367 23.03 5.14 -16.36
C LEU A 367 22.70 6.45 -17.05
N TYR A 368 22.94 7.61 -16.44
CA TYR A 368 22.76 8.91 -17.11
C TYR A 368 23.77 9.14 -18.23
N ASP A 369 25.00 8.67 -18.02
CA ASP A 369 26.08 8.74 -18.99
C ASP A 369 25.91 7.72 -20.12
N SER A 370 25.16 6.63 -19.89
CA SER A 370 25.06 5.50 -20.83
C SER A 370 23.68 5.31 -21.49
N ILE A 371 22.59 5.24 -20.72
CA ILE A 371 21.27 4.76 -21.18
C ILE A 371 20.17 5.82 -21.04
N TRP A 372 20.18 6.64 -19.98
CA TRP A 372 19.19 7.68 -19.70
C TRP A 372 19.72 9.04 -20.12
N LYS A 373 19.48 9.42 -21.38
CA LYS A 373 19.89 10.72 -21.95
C LYS A 373 18.74 11.73 -22.04
N ASP A 374 17.58 11.44 -21.47
CA ASP A 374 16.42 12.32 -21.57
C ASP A 374 16.61 13.64 -20.81
N TRP A 375 17.49 13.69 -19.81
CA TRP A 375 17.90 14.91 -19.13
C TRP A 375 18.51 15.97 -20.07
N GLU A 376 19.11 15.58 -21.21
CA GLU A 376 19.74 16.51 -22.16
C GLU A 376 18.72 17.37 -22.92
N THR A 377 17.48 16.89 -23.05
CA THR A 377 16.48 17.49 -23.95
C THR A 377 15.17 17.88 -23.25
N ARG A 378 14.99 17.47 -21.99
CA ARG A 378 13.75 17.68 -21.25
C ARG A 378 13.82 18.91 -20.32
N PRO A 379 12.69 19.58 -20.07
CA PRO A 379 12.63 20.65 -19.07
C PRO A 379 13.18 20.21 -17.70
N GLU A 380 13.76 21.16 -16.97
CA GLU A 380 14.16 20.98 -15.58
C GLU A 380 13.00 20.37 -14.77
N ASN A 381 13.28 19.36 -13.95
CA ASN A 381 12.29 18.58 -13.20
C ASN A 381 11.37 17.65 -14.02
N SER A 382 11.68 17.31 -15.26
CA SER A 382 10.83 16.36 -16.02
C SER A 382 11.51 15.04 -16.39
N PHE A 383 12.83 14.96 -16.32
CA PHE A 383 13.60 13.73 -16.54
C PHE A 383 13.64 12.83 -15.30
N ARG A 384 13.85 11.53 -15.49
CA ARG A 384 13.88 10.55 -14.39
C ARG A 384 15.05 10.83 -13.45
N ASN A 385 14.78 11.27 -12.22
CA ASN A 385 15.80 11.64 -11.24
C ASN A 385 15.45 11.26 -9.79
N TYR A 386 15.86 10.05 -9.43
CA TYR A 386 15.39 9.39 -8.23
C TYR A 386 16.53 9.07 -7.27
N ASP A 387 16.42 9.55 -6.03
CA ASP A 387 17.19 9.06 -4.90
C ASP A 387 16.39 7.94 -4.22
N VAL A 388 16.90 6.71 -4.26
CA VAL A 388 16.26 5.54 -3.63
C VAL A 388 16.51 5.55 -2.14
N ILE A 389 15.48 5.25 -1.36
CA ILE A 389 15.55 5.01 0.08
C ILE A 389 14.84 3.68 0.38
N GLU A 390 15.53 2.78 1.07
CA GLU A 390 15.02 1.47 1.45
C GLU A 390 15.33 1.22 2.93
N MET A 391 14.28 1.03 3.73
CA MET A 391 14.40 0.58 5.12
C MET A 391 14.11 -0.91 5.19
N ILE A 392 15.07 -1.68 5.65
CA ILE A 392 15.01 -3.13 5.75
C ILE A 392 14.95 -3.50 7.23
N PRO A 393 13.77 -3.60 7.87
CA PRO A 393 13.66 -3.87 9.31
C PRO A 393 14.08 -5.29 9.69
N ASN A 394 14.38 -6.17 8.72
CA ASN A 394 14.68 -7.59 8.96
C ASN A 394 13.60 -8.30 9.77
N MET A 395 12.35 -8.11 9.34
CA MET A 395 11.19 -8.83 9.85
C MET A 395 10.88 -10.08 9.02
N THR A 396 10.12 -11.00 9.60
CA THR A 396 9.62 -12.22 8.97
C THR A 396 8.11 -12.24 9.04
N LEU A 397 7.47 -12.57 7.92
CA LEU A 397 6.03 -12.71 7.77
C LEU A 397 5.71 -14.12 7.26
N ARG A 398 5.26 -14.99 8.17
CA ARG A 398 4.92 -16.39 7.85
C ARG A 398 3.47 -16.50 7.37
N PRO A 399 3.13 -17.61 6.70
CA PRO A 399 1.74 -17.90 6.34
C PRO A 399 0.80 -17.84 7.55
N GLY A 400 -0.34 -17.18 7.39
CA GLY A 400 -1.33 -16.93 8.43
C GLY A 400 -1.02 -15.74 9.34
N GLU A 401 0.20 -15.21 9.35
CA GLU A 401 0.58 -14.08 10.20
C GLU A 401 0.19 -12.74 9.55
N SER A 402 0.02 -11.73 10.41
CA SER A 402 -0.01 -10.32 10.01
C SER A 402 1.05 -9.56 10.78
N ILE A 403 1.69 -8.59 10.13
CA ILE A 403 2.58 -7.62 10.77
C ILE A 403 2.06 -6.21 10.54
N TRP A 404 2.50 -5.27 11.36
CA TRP A 404 2.34 -3.85 11.09
C TRP A 404 3.67 -3.10 11.19
N TYR A 405 3.73 -1.95 10.53
CA TYR A 405 4.88 -1.05 10.56
C TYR A 405 4.42 0.39 10.42
N ARG A 406 4.93 1.30 11.26
CA ARG A 406 4.66 2.74 11.22
C ARG A 406 5.92 3.54 10.90
N SER A 407 5.76 4.53 10.03
CA SER A 407 6.77 5.53 9.68
C SER A 407 6.14 6.92 9.60
N PHE A 408 6.96 7.97 9.56
CA PHE A 408 6.48 9.33 9.38
C PHE A 408 7.24 10.04 8.27
N LEU A 409 6.52 10.86 7.51
CA LEU A 409 7.07 11.91 6.66
C LEU A 409 6.78 13.27 7.30
N VAL A 410 7.71 14.22 7.20
CA VAL A 410 7.55 15.57 7.75
C VAL A 410 7.85 16.60 6.68
N VAL A 411 6.83 17.37 6.29
CA VAL A 411 6.92 18.53 5.38
C VAL A 411 7.08 19.79 6.23
N ASN A 412 8.27 20.40 6.21
CA ASN A 412 8.51 21.65 6.92
C ASN A 412 9.79 22.36 6.42
N GLN A 413 10.13 23.50 7.02
CA GLN A 413 11.48 24.08 6.91
C GLN A 413 12.51 23.21 7.62
N HIS A 414 13.76 23.23 7.16
CA HIS A 414 14.83 22.33 7.59
C HIS A 414 14.95 22.17 9.12
N ASP A 415 15.14 23.27 9.86
CA ASP A 415 15.31 23.20 11.33
C ASP A 415 14.07 22.64 12.03
N LYS A 416 12.88 23.03 11.55
CA LYS A 416 11.62 22.59 12.14
C LYS A 416 11.33 21.12 11.80
N ALA A 417 11.56 20.70 10.56
CA ALA A 417 11.45 19.31 10.13
C ALA A 417 12.43 18.42 10.91
N ASN A 418 13.66 18.88 11.12
CA ASN A 418 14.65 18.16 11.93
C ASN A 418 14.19 17.99 13.38
N SER A 419 13.71 19.06 14.02
CA SER A 419 13.20 19.01 15.41
C SER A 419 11.98 18.10 15.55
N ILE A 420 11.04 18.15 14.61
CA ILE A 420 9.86 17.28 14.61
C ILE A 420 10.28 15.82 14.36
N ALA A 421 11.13 15.56 13.37
CA ALA A 421 11.61 14.22 13.05
C ALA A 421 12.30 13.57 14.26
N GLN A 422 13.14 14.32 14.96
CA GLN A 422 13.78 13.87 16.20
C GLN A 422 12.74 13.46 17.27
N SER A 423 11.66 14.24 17.45
CA SER A 423 10.62 13.90 18.44
C SER A 423 9.79 12.67 18.09
N LEU A 424 9.71 12.30 16.81
CA LEU A 424 8.90 11.17 16.33
C LEU A 424 9.65 9.83 16.29
N VAL A 425 10.95 9.81 16.59
CA VAL A 425 11.78 8.59 16.48
C VAL A 425 11.25 7.45 17.35
N ASP A 426 10.83 7.77 18.57
CA ASP A 426 10.36 6.78 19.54
C ASP A 426 8.91 6.34 19.26
N ASP A 427 8.18 7.12 18.45
CA ASP A 427 6.82 6.81 17.97
C ASP A 427 6.81 5.83 16.79
N ILE A 428 7.97 5.60 16.15
CA ILE A 428 8.15 4.52 15.16
C ILE A 428 7.96 3.19 15.84
N ASP A 429 7.19 2.31 15.22
CA ASP A 429 6.79 1.06 15.85
C ASP A 429 6.38 0.02 14.81
N TYR A 430 6.41 -1.25 15.21
CA TYR A 430 6.10 -2.42 14.40
C TYR A 430 5.90 -3.64 15.29
N GLY A 431 5.25 -4.66 14.75
CA GLY A 431 5.04 -5.91 15.48
C GLY A 431 4.18 -6.90 14.72
N LEU A 432 3.95 -8.06 15.35
CA LEU A 432 2.87 -8.96 14.95
C LEU A 432 1.52 -8.32 15.28
N VAL A 433 0.53 -8.57 14.44
CA VAL A 433 -0.88 -8.26 14.71
C VAL A 433 -1.67 -9.56 14.71
N GLU A 434 -2.41 -9.81 15.78
CA GLU A 434 -3.35 -10.93 15.86
C GLU A 434 -4.75 -10.40 16.15
N PHE A 435 -5.75 -10.98 15.48
CA PHE A 435 -7.15 -10.63 15.66
C PHE A 435 -7.90 -11.80 16.31
N SER A 436 -8.51 -11.55 17.48
CA SER A 436 -9.34 -12.55 18.15
C SER A 436 -10.61 -12.84 17.35
N ARG A 437 -11.02 -14.12 17.30
CA ARG A 437 -12.29 -14.54 16.70
C ARG A 437 -13.51 -13.98 17.43
N SER A 438 -13.42 -13.78 18.75
CA SER A 438 -14.54 -13.24 19.54
C SER A 438 -14.83 -11.78 19.22
N ASP A 439 -13.76 -11.02 18.98
CA ASP A 439 -13.80 -9.55 18.93
C ASP A 439 -13.80 -9.05 17.48
N THR A 440 -13.48 -9.91 16.52
CA THR A 440 -13.52 -9.56 15.10
C THR A 440 -14.96 -9.40 14.62
N PRO A 441 -15.31 -8.25 14.01
CA PRO A 441 -16.61 -8.03 13.40
C PRO A 441 -16.93 -9.07 12.33
N ARG A 442 -18.22 -9.33 12.15
CA ARG A 442 -18.74 -10.21 11.10
C ARG A 442 -19.28 -9.36 9.96
N VAL A 443 -18.86 -9.67 8.74
CA VAL A 443 -19.33 -9.02 7.52
C VAL A 443 -20.38 -9.92 6.87
N PRO A 444 -21.62 -9.44 6.69
CA PRO A 444 -22.65 -10.20 5.98
C PRO A 444 -22.36 -10.22 4.47
N VAL A 445 -22.62 -11.37 3.83
CA VAL A 445 -22.61 -11.51 2.38
C VAL A 445 -24.05 -11.69 1.91
N TYR A 446 -24.57 -10.71 1.18
CA TYR A 446 -25.93 -10.73 0.64
C TYR A 446 -25.94 -11.19 -0.80
N LEU A 447 -26.91 -12.05 -1.14
CA LEU A 447 -27.17 -12.49 -2.51
C LEU A 447 -28.58 -12.08 -2.93
N VAL A 448 -28.69 -11.45 -4.10
CA VAL A 448 -29.97 -11.20 -4.80
C VAL A 448 -29.79 -11.68 -6.23
N ASP A 449 -30.68 -12.54 -6.71
CA ASP A 449 -30.60 -13.17 -8.04
C ASP A 449 -29.23 -13.79 -8.34
N SER A 450 -28.64 -14.46 -7.34
CA SER A 450 -27.30 -15.06 -7.41
C SER A 450 -26.17 -14.07 -7.72
N LYS A 451 -26.32 -12.80 -7.32
CA LYS A 451 -25.27 -11.77 -7.37
C LYS A 451 -25.02 -11.19 -6.00
N VAL A 452 -23.77 -10.84 -5.71
CA VAL A 452 -23.44 -10.21 -4.44
C VAL A 452 -23.84 -8.74 -4.48
N VAL A 453 -24.70 -8.32 -3.54
CA VAL A 453 -25.16 -6.93 -3.45
C VAL A 453 -24.65 -6.26 -2.18
N GLU A 454 -24.35 -4.97 -2.26
CA GLU A 454 -23.87 -4.16 -1.12
C GLU A 454 -25.00 -3.50 -0.35
N ASN A 455 -26.04 -3.07 -1.08
CA ASN A 455 -27.25 -2.46 -0.51
C ASN A 455 -28.43 -3.39 -0.81
N PRO A 456 -28.60 -4.48 -0.04
CA PRO A 456 -29.71 -5.40 -0.27
C PRO A 456 -31.06 -4.73 0.03
N PRO A 457 -32.16 -5.17 -0.61
CA PRO A 457 -33.51 -4.77 -0.23
C PRO A 457 -33.78 -5.01 1.26
N ALA A 458 -34.63 -4.18 1.86
CA ALA A 458 -35.00 -4.32 3.27
C ALA A 458 -35.56 -5.72 3.57
N GLY A 459 -35.10 -6.35 4.66
CA GLY A 459 -35.50 -7.70 5.05
C GLY A 459 -34.78 -8.84 4.32
N THR A 460 -33.82 -8.55 3.43
CA THR A 460 -32.97 -9.59 2.84
C THR A 460 -32.05 -10.19 3.91
N GLU A 461 -32.12 -11.50 4.09
CA GLU A 461 -31.22 -12.23 4.98
C GLU A 461 -29.84 -12.45 4.31
N PRO A 462 -28.72 -12.35 5.06
CA PRO A 462 -27.41 -12.72 4.54
C PRO A 462 -27.34 -14.20 4.17
N ALA A 463 -26.72 -14.51 3.03
CA ALA A 463 -26.43 -15.90 2.65
C ALA A 463 -25.39 -16.52 3.60
N THR A 464 -24.42 -15.72 4.06
CA THR A 464 -23.40 -16.13 5.01
C THR A 464 -22.77 -14.92 5.70
N TYR A 465 -21.93 -15.19 6.70
CA TYR A 465 -21.10 -14.18 7.37
C TYR A 465 -19.62 -14.59 7.29
N LEU A 466 -18.75 -13.60 7.15
CA LEU A 466 -17.29 -13.76 7.14
C LEU A 466 -16.68 -12.91 8.25
N PHE A 467 -15.46 -13.21 8.69
CA PHE A 467 -14.72 -12.32 9.59
C PHE A 467 -14.22 -11.10 8.81
N ALA A 468 -14.27 -9.92 9.41
CA ALA A 468 -13.77 -8.70 8.78
C ALA A 468 -12.24 -8.64 8.69
N ARG A 469 -11.54 -9.42 9.52
CA ARG A 469 -10.08 -9.37 9.73
C ARG A 469 -9.49 -10.77 9.66
N PRO A 470 -8.18 -10.91 9.34
CA PRO A 470 -7.51 -12.21 9.27
C PRO A 470 -7.31 -12.80 10.68
N VAL A 471 -8.33 -13.48 11.20
CA VAL A 471 -8.23 -14.23 12.46
C VAL A 471 -7.37 -15.50 12.27
N PRO A 472 -6.75 -16.07 13.33
CA PRO A 472 -5.95 -17.29 13.22
C PRO A 472 -6.68 -18.43 12.51
N GLY A 473 -6.03 -19.03 11.52
CA GLY A 473 -6.56 -20.13 10.71
C GLY A 473 -7.63 -19.72 9.69
N SER A 474 -7.73 -18.44 9.35
CA SER A 474 -8.63 -17.94 8.30
C SER A 474 -7.92 -17.71 6.97
N HIS A 475 -8.70 -17.57 5.91
CA HIS A 475 -8.25 -17.32 4.54
C HIS A 475 -9.20 -16.33 3.85
N PRO A 476 -8.70 -15.38 3.04
CA PRO A 476 -9.54 -14.35 2.45
C PRO A 476 -10.46 -14.89 1.34
N VAL A 477 -11.62 -14.24 1.21
CA VAL A 477 -12.65 -14.54 0.21
C VAL A 477 -12.92 -13.28 -0.61
N PHE A 478 -12.83 -13.38 -1.92
CA PHE A 478 -12.90 -12.25 -2.85
C PHE A 478 -14.12 -12.35 -3.76
N LEU A 479 -14.66 -11.20 -4.16
CA LEU A 479 -15.56 -11.09 -5.29
C LEU A 479 -14.74 -10.73 -6.54
N MET A 480 -14.93 -11.48 -7.61
CA MET A 480 -14.25 -11.27 -8.89
C MET A 480 -15.24 -11.39 -10.04
N GLU A 481 -14.92 -10.76 -11.15
CA GLU A 481 -15.69 -10.83 -12.38
C GLU A 481 -14.78 -11.28 -13.53
N ASP A 482 -15.25 -12.24 -14.32
CA ASP A 482 -14.67 -12.55 -15.61
C ASP A 482 -15.13 -11.50 -16.62
N THR A 483 -14.23 -10.60 -16.99
CA THR A 483 -14.47 -9.51 -17.93
C THR A 483 -14.78 -9.98 -19.36
N ALA A 484 -14.51 -11.24 -19.72
CA ALA A 484 -14.86 -11.79 -21.02
C ALA A 484 -16.34 -12.18 -21.10
N THR A 485 -16.91 -12.66 -19.99
CA THR A 485 -18.29 -13.20 -19.93
C THR A 485 -19.25 -12.34 -19.11
N GLY A 486 -18.73 -11.45 -18.26
CA GLY A 486 -19.48 -10.72 -17.24
C GLY A 486 -19.88 -11.57 -16.03
N GLN A 487 -19.39 -12.82 -15.92
CA GLN A 487 -19.72 -13.70 -14.81
C GLN A 487 -19.03 -13.25 -13.52
N GLU A 488 -19.81 -13.04 -12.45
CA GLU A 488 -19.28 -12.80 -11.11
C GLU A 488 -19.16 -14.11 -10.32
N ILE A 489 -18.05 -14.25 -9.61
CA ILE A 489 -17.82 -15.37 -8.68
C ILE A 489 -17.24 -14.90 -7.34
N ILE A 490 -17.50 -15.67 -6.31
CA ILE A 490 -16.86 -15.64 -5.01
C ILE A 490 -15.74 -16.67 -5.03
N SER A 491 -14.50 -16.27 -4.73
CA SER A 491 -13.35 -17.17 -4.76
C SER A 491 -12.28 -16.80 -3.74
N THR A 492 -11.54 -17.79 -3.26
CA THR A 492 -10.25 -17.61 -2.56
C THR A 492 -9.05 -17.57 -3.52
N ASP A 493 -9.26 -17.87 -4.81
CA ASP A 493 -8.21 -17.92 -5.83
C ASP A 493 -8.22 -16.68 -6.72
N LEU A 494 -7.35 -15.71 -6.42
CA LEU A 494 -7.18 -14.48 -7.21
C LEU A 494 -6.63 -14.71 -8.63
N TYR A 495 -6.13 -15.90 -8.94
CA TYR A 495 -5.63 -16.28 -10.27
C TYR A 495 -6.67 -17.06 -11.11
N ARG A 496 -7.91 -17.21 -10.63
CA ARG A 496 -8.94 -18.04 -11.29
C ARG A 496 -9.15 -17.72 -12.78
N PHE A 497 -9.12 -16.43 -13.13
CA PHE A 497 -9.26 -15.94 -14.51
C PHE A 497 -7.94 -15.44 -15.12
N VAL A 498 -6.81 -15.92 -14.58
CA VAL A 498 -5.47 -15.65 -15.12
C VAL A 498 -5.02 -16.88 -15.91
N PRO A 499 -4.74 -16.73 -17.23
CA PRO A 499 -4.21 -17.84 -18.02
C PRO A 499 -2.94 -18.41 -17.40
N SER A 500 -2.90 -19.74 -17.28
CA SER A 500 -1.74 -20.45 -16.76
C SER A 500 -1.49 -21.78 -17.46
N GLU A 501 -0.22 -22.18 -17.51
CA GLU A 501 0.22 -23.44 -18.09
C GLU A 501 1.18 -24.19 -17.16
N PRO A 502 1.13 -25.53 -17.09
CA PRO A 502 2.13 -26.32 -16.37
C PRO A 502 3.53 -26.09 -16.94
N LEU A 503 4.54 -26.05 -16.08
CA LEU A 503 5.94 -25.93 -16.48
C LEU A 503 6.69 -27.24 -16.22
N THR A 504 7.65 -27.55 -17.08
CA THR A 504 8.59 -28.67 -16.87
C THR A 504 9.98 -28.08 -16.66
N LEU A 505 10.39 -27.96 -15.40
CA LEU A 505 11.68 -27.36 -15.04
C LEU A 505 12.80 -28.39 -14.84
N GLY A 506 12.47 -29.68 -14.72
CA GLY A 506 13.45 -30.76 -14.57
C GLY A 506 14.29 -30.65 -13.30
N ILE A 507 13.70 -30.14 -12.20
CA ILE A 507 14.39 -30.06 -10.92
C ILE A 507 14.49 -31.48 -10.32
N PRO A 508 15.68 -31.95 -9.90
CA PRO A 508 15.83 -33.29 -9.35
C PRO A 508 14.95 -33.53 -8.11
N GLN A 509 14.51 -34.77 -7.89
CA GLN A 509 13.61 -35.10 -6.76
C GLN A 509 14.27 -34.88 -5.39
N GLU A 510 15.59 -35.07 -5.33
CA GLU A 510 16.43 -34.87 -4.16
C GLU A 510 16.66 -33.38 -3.82
N HIS A 511 16.33 -32.46 -4.74
CA HIS A 511 16.49 -31.04 -4.48
C HIS A 511 15.49 -30.58 -3.39
N PRO A 512 15.91 -29.80 -2.36
CA PRO A 512 15.02 -29.44 -1.23
C PRO A 512 13.76 -28.66 -1.62
N ASN A 513 13.76 -28.02 -2.78
CA ASN A 513 12.63 -27.28 -3.34
C ASN A 513 12.00 -27.97 -4.56
N SER A 514 12.25 -29.28 -4.75
CA SER A 514 11.80 -30.03 -5.93
C SER A 514 10.29 -29.93 -6.15
N GLU A 515 9.50 -30.17 -5.11
CA GLU A 515 8.04 -30.15 -5.17
C GLU A 515 7.52 -28.78 -5.65
N TYR A 516 8.01 -27.68 -5.08
CA TYR A 516 7.63 -26.32 -5.48
C TYR A 516 7.82 -26.05 -6.98
N TYR A 517 8.99 -26.40 -7.52
CA TYR A 517 9.32 -26.10 -8.92
C TYR A 517 8.74 -27.12 -9.90
N ASN A 518 8.59 -28.39 -9.51
CA ASN A 518 8.05 -29.42 -10.40
C ASN A 518 6.52 -29.40 -10.51
N THR A 519 5.82 -28.71 -9.59
CA THR A 519 4.40 -28.40 -9.74
C THR A 519 4.14 -26.97 -10.21
N ALA A 520 5.19 -26.24 -10.59
CA ALA A 520 5.07 -24.84 -10.97
C ALA A 520 4.22 -24.66 -12.24
N ARG A 521 3.51 -23.53 -12.28
CA ARG A 521 2.75 -23.08 -13.44
C ARG A 521 3.24 -21.70 -13.83
N GLY A 522 3.25 -21.40 -15.13
CA GLY A 522 3.49 -20.07 -15.63
C GLY A 522 2.18 -19.29 -15.66
N TYR A 523 2.11 -18.16 -14.96
CA TYR A 523 0.93 -17.28 -14.90
C TYR A 523 1.15 -16.04 -15.78
N SER A 524 0.13 -15.69 -16.58
CA SER A 524 0.18 -14.54 -17.51
C SER A 524 -0.82 -13.45 -17.08
N LEU A 525 -0.45 -12.63 -16.10
CA LEU A 525 -1.27 -11.51 -15.62
C LEU A 525 -1.52 -10.46 -16.71
N ASP A 526 -0.64 -10.33 -17.69
CA ASP A 526 -0.83 -9.46 -18.87
C ASP A 526 -2.00 -9.89 -19.77
N LYS A 527 -2.48 -11.13 -19.63
CA LYS A 527 -3.58 -11.71 -20.41
C LYS A 527 -4.80 -12.05 -19.55
N ASN A 528 -4.86 -11.53 -18.32
CA ASN A 528 -5.96 -11.85 -17.42
C ASN A 528 -7.30 -11.37 -18.00
N HIS A 529 -8.37 -12.06 -17.62
CA HIS A 529 -9.74 -11.62 -17.85
C HIS A 529 -10.42 -11.26 -16.53
N CYS A 530 -9.66 -10.91 -15.50
CA CYS A 530 -10.19 -10.71 -14.15
C CYS A 530 -10.39 -9.24 -13.84
N ARG A 531 -11.58 -8.88 -13.35
CA ARG A 531 -11.77 -7.71 -12.50
C ARG A 531 -11.87 -8.18 -11.06
N TRP A 532 -10.83 -7.94 -10.28
CA TRP A 532 -10.85 -8.13 -8.82
C TRP A 532 -11.66 -7.00 -8.19
N LYS A 533 -12.84 -7.30 -7.66
CA LYS A 533 -13.79 -6.27 -7.25
C LYS A 533 -13.60 -5.85 -5.80
N ARG A 534 -13.51 -6.83 -4.89
CA ARG A 534 -13.42 -6.56 -3.44
C ARG A 534 -13.02 -7.77 -2.61
N LEU A 535 -12.59 -7.51 -1.39
CA LEU A 535 -12.56 -8.49 -0.31
C LEU A 535 -13.97 -8.58 0.31
N LEU A 536 -14.49 -9.81 0.48
CA LEU A 536 -15.75 -10.05 1.18
C LEU A 536 -15.56 -10.36 2.68
N GLY A 537 -14.35 -10.78 3.05
CA GLY A 537 -13.95 -11.10 4.42
C GLY A 537 -13.09 -12.35 4.46
N PHE A 538 -13.03 -13.00 5.62
CA PHE A 538 -12.20 -14.17 5.88
C PHE A 538 -13.06 -15.35 6.38
N GLY A 539 -12.88 -16.52 5.77
CA GLY A 539 -13.47 -17.80 6.21
C GLY A 539 -12.43 -18.67 6.91
N LEU A 540 -12.85 -19.59 7.78
CA LEU A 540 -11.95 -20.49 8.51
C LEU A 540 -11.58 -21.72 7.66
N THR A 541 -10.30 -22.08 7.66
CA THR A 541 -9.77 -23.26 6.96
C THR A 541 -10.15 -24.58 7.64
N ALA A 542 -10.45 -24.54 8.94
CA ALA A 542 -10.86 -25.69 9.73
C ALA A 542 -12.22 -25.45 10.40
N LYS A 543 -12.98 -26.54 10.59
CA LYS A 543 -14.30 -26.47 11.24
C LYS A 543 -14.17 -25.87 12.64
N PRO A 544 -14.85 -24.75 12.95
CA PRO A 544 -14.86 -24.22 14.31
C PRO A 544 -15.71 -25.11 15.22
N LYS A 545 -15.50 -25.01 16.53
CA LYS A 545 -16.33 -25.69 17.54
C LYS A 545 -17.77 -25.14 17.60
N GLU A 546 -18.00 -23.98 17.00
CA GLU A 546 -19.29 -23.28 16.97
C GLU A 546 -20.27 -24.00 16.03
N ASN A 547 -21.44 -24.38 16.54
CA ASN A 547 -22.41 -25.23 15.82
C ASN A 547 -23.10 -24.54 14.62
N LYS A 548 -22.97 -23.21 14.47
CA LYS A 548 -23.68 -22.44 13.41
C LYS A 548 -22.84 -22.17 12.16
N SER A 549 -21.53 -22.46 12.17
CA SER A 549 -20.70 -22.29 10.97
C SER A 549 -21.02 -23.35 9.92
N ARG A 550 -21.00 -22.95 8.66
CA ARG A 550 -21.27 -23.81 7.50
C ARG A 550 -20.17 -23.64 6.46
N LEU A 551 -19.94 -24.67 5.65
CA LEU A 551 -19.06 -24.57 4.50
C LEU A 551 -19.66 -23.59 3.47
N LEU A 552 -18.82 -22.78 2.83
CA LEU A 552 -19.27 -21.82 1.84
C LEU A 552 -19.99 -22.50 0.66
N SER A 553 -19.48 -23.65 0.21
CA SER A 553 -20.13 -24.47 -0.83
C SER A 553 -21.55 -24.93 -0.48
N THR A 554 -21.92 -24.97 0.80
CA THR A 554 -23.25 -25.43 1.25
C THR A 554 -24.28 -24.30 1.36
N VAL A 555 -23.83 -23.05 1.34
CA VAL A 555 -24.68 -21.86 1.52
C VAL A 555 -24.64 -20.91 0.32
N LEU A 556 -23.64 -21.04 -0.55
CA LEU A 556 -23.51 -20.27 -1.78
C LEU A 556 -23.85 -21.16 -2.99
N PRO A 557 -24.62 -20.65 -3.96
CA PRO A 557 -24.90 -21.36 -5.21
C PRO A 557 -23.63 -21.70 -6.01
N GLU A 558 -23.60 -22.85 -6.69
CA GLU A 558 -22.42 -23.30 -7.45
C GLU A 558 -22.01 -22.34 -8.58
N ASN A 559 -22.97 -21.64 -9.18
CA ASN A 559 -22.71 -20.67 -10.25
C ASN A 559 -22.00 -19.39 -9.76
N ILE A 560 -22.08 -19.09 -8.45
CA ILE A 560 -21.38 -17.96 -7.83
C ILE A 560 -20.18 -18.43 -7.00
N PHE A 561 -20.22 -19.61 -6.39
CA PHE A 561 -19.09 -20.22 -5.68
C PHE A 561 -18.77 -21.55 -6.35
N PRO A 562 -17.86 -21.56 -7.34
CA PRO A 562 -17.53 -22.75 -8.10
C PRO A 562 -17.04 -23.90 -7.22
N THR A 563 -17.04 -25.12 -7.76
CA THR A 563 -16.51 -26.28 -7.05
C THR A 563 -15.07 -26.00 -6.54
N PRO A 564 -14.82 -26.18 -5.23
CA PRO A 564 -13.50 -26.03 -4.62
C PRO A 564 -12.43 -26.94 -5.23
N ASP A 565 -11.18 -26.49 -5.20
CA ASP A 565 -9.99 -27.22 -5.66
C ASP A 565 -8.77 -26.90 -4.78
N THR A 566 -7.56 -27.20 -5.26
CA THR A 566 -6.31 -27.00 -4.51
C THR A 566 -5.99 -25.53 -4.21
N THR A 567 -6.54 -24.58 -4.97
CA THR A 567 -6.27 -23.14 -4.82
C THR A 567 -7.52 -22.33 -4.49
N HIS A 568 -8.70 -22.85 -4.86
CA HIS A 568 -10.01 -22.36 -4.45
C HIS A 568 -10.54 -23.19 -3.27
N LEU A 569 -10.41 -22.70 -2.04
CA LEU A 569 -10.68 -23.46 -0.82
C LEU A 569 -12.16 -23.36 -0.42
N ASP A 570 -12.71 -24.47 0.08
CA ASP A 570 -13.98 -24.46 0.80
C ASP A 570 -13.75 -24.08 2.26
N LEU A 571 -14.22 -22.89 2.63
CA LEU A 571 -14.00 -22.33 3.96
C LEU A 571 -15.26 -22.45 4.82
N TRP A 572 -15.07 -22.46 6.14
CA TRP A 572 -16.15 -22.35 7.10
C TRP A 572 -16.50 -20.88 7.33
N SER A 573 -17.79 -20.55 7.27
CA SER A 573 -18.29 -19.22 7.59
C SER A 573 -18.05 -18.82 9.05
N ALA A 574 -18.04 -17.53 9.31
CA ALA A 574 -18.17 -17.02 10.67
C ALA A 574 -19.58 -17.36 11.17
N ALA A 575 -19.69 -17.96 12.35
CA ALA A 575 -20.99 -18.28 12.94
C ALA A 575 -21.85 -17.02 13.05
N SER A 576 -23.10 -17.07 12.57
CA SER A 576 -24.06 -16.00 12.82
C SER A 576 -24.31 -15.88 14.33
N LYS A 577 -24.41 -14.64 14.84
CA LYS A 577 -24.75 -14.42 16.25
C LYS A 577 -26.10 -15.05 16.56
#